data_AF-A0A3D8PN94-F1
#
_entry.id   AF-A0A3D8PN94-F1
#
_cell.length_a   1.000
_cell.length_b   1.000
_cell.length_c   1.000
_cell.angle_alpha   90.00
_cell.angle_beta   90.00
_cell.angle_gamma   90.00
#
_symmetry.space_group_name_H-M   'P 1'
#
loop_
_entity.id
_entity.type
_entity.pdbx_description
1 polymer ?
#
loop_
_entity_poly.entity_id
_entity_poly.type
_entity_poly.pdbx_seq_one_letter_code
_entity_poly.pdbx_strand_id
1 'polypeptide(L)'
;MKQKNIIGRILFYLGIVVIIIGIIHSIVNSFQINYMDPYGQEDYKFYWSSFLYLFPTALLYGSISIGISEVIRLLDSINRKELPSILTVGEKVRSNESIPMISAEKQEFWEISDIEEEKIYELFADKAILEITPYIVKGYCVVKLQDYNGPLKPFVRVLDLNGGNPIEVQNTDRRKQIIEWYNK
;
A
#
# COMPACT_ATOMS: atom_id res chain seq x y z
N MET A 1 14.58 17.21 -15.19
CA MET A 1 13.22 16.66 -14.96
C MET A 1 13.25 15.16 -15.21
N LYS A 2 13.03 14.32 -14.19
CA LYS A 2 13.00 12.86 -14.35
C LYS A 2 11.77 12.48 -15.17
N GLN A 3 11.96 11.97 -16.38
CA GLN A 3 10.86 11.45 -17.20
C GLN A 3 10.29 10.21 -16.51
N LYS A 4 9.13 10.37 -15.86
CA LYS A 4 8.37 9.25 -15.29
C LYS A 4 8.00 8.30 -16.44
N ASN A 5 8.00 6.99 -16.18
CA ASN A 5 7.61 5.99 -17.17
C ASN A 5 6.09 6.06 -17.46
N ILE A 6 5.74 6.97 -18.36
CA ILE A 6 4.36 7.26 -18.75
C ILE A 6 3.73 6.04 -19.45
N ILE A 7 4.53 5.28 -20.21
CA ILE A 7 4.08 4.14 -21.01
C ILE A 7 3.52 3.03 -20.11
N GLY A 8 4.26 2.63 -19.06
CA GLY A 8 3.79 1.63 -18.11
C GLY A 8 2.50 2.06 -17.42
N ARG A 9 2.41 3.32 -17.00
CA ARG A 9 1.19 3.84 -16.34
C ARG A 9 -0.02 3.85 -17.28
N ILE A 10 0.15 4.17 -18.56
CA ILE A 10 -0.93 4.10 -19.56
C ILE A 10 -1.41 2.65 -19.70
N LEU A 11 -0.48 1.71 -19.86
CA LEU A 11 -0.81 0.30 -20.04
C LEU A 11 -1.53 -0.30 -18.81
N PHE A 12 -1.14 0.12 -17.61
CA PHE A 12 -1.83 -0.23 -16.37
C PHE A 12 -3.33 0.17 -16.40
N TYR A 13 -3.61 1.44 -16.73
CA TYR A 13 -5.00 1.92 -16.79
C TYR A 13 -5.78 1.26 -17.93
N LEU A 14 -5.13 0.98 -19.06
CA LEU A 14 -5.74 0.25 -20.16
C LEU A 14 -6.17 -1.15 -19.70
N GLY A 15 -5.33 -1.86 -18.95
CA GLY A 15 -5.68 -3.15 -18.37
C GLY A 15 -6.92 -3.08 -17.45
N ILE A 16 -7.03 -2.06 -16.61
CA ILE A 16 -8.22 -1.83 -15.77
C ILE A 16 -9.47 -1.59 -16.63
N VAL A 17 -9.35 -0.76 -17.67
CA VAL A 17 -10.47 -0.48 -18.59
C VAL A 17 -10.93 -1.75 -19.30
N VAL A 18 -10.01 -2.61 -19.73
CA VAL A 18 -10.32 -3.91 -20.34
C VAL A 18 -11.11 -4.80 -19.37
N ILE A 19 -10.75 -4.83 -18.08
CA ILE A 19 -11.50 -5.58 -17.06
C ILE A 19 -12.93 -5.04 -16.94
N ILE A 20 -13.10 -3.72 -16.84
CA ILE A 20 -14.42 -3.10 -16.69
C ILE A 20 -15.31 -3.39 -17.90
N ILE A 21 -14.80 -3.15 -19.11
CA ILE A 21 -15.52 -3.41 -20.36
C ILE A 21 -15.86 -4.90 -20.47
N GLY A 22 -14.92 -5.78 -20.14
CA GLY A 22 -15.10 -7.22 -20.17
C GLY A 22 -16.18 -7.69 -19.20
N ILE A 23 -16.23 -7.17 -17.97
CA ILE A 23 -17.31 -7.48 -17.00
C ILE A 23 -18.67 -7.07 -17.56
N ILE A 24 -18.79 -5.83 -18.08
CA ILE A 24 -20.04 -5.34 -18.66
C ILE A 24 -20.46 -6.23 -19.85
N HIS A 25 -19.50 -6.57 -20.71
CA HIS A 25 -19.74 -7.46 -21.84
C HIS A 25 -20.21 -8.85 -21.38
N SER A 26 -19.60 -9.44 -20.34
CA SER A 26 -20.04 -10.72 -19.78
C SER A 26 -21.46 -10.63 -19.23
N ILE A 27 -21.81 -9.56 -18.50
CA ILE A 27 -23.16 -9.38 -17.96
C ILE A 27 -24.19 -9.29 -19.09
N VAL A 28 -23.96 -8.44 -20.10
CA VAL A 28 -24.88 -8.24 -21.21
C VAL A 28 -25.09 -9.53 -22.00
N ASN A 29 -24.02 -10.26 -22.31
CA ASN A 29 -24.13 -11.52 -23.06
C ASN A 29 -24.70 -12.69 -22.25
N SER A 30 -24.82 -12.53 -20.93
CA SER A 30 -25.43 -13.55 -20.07
C SER A 30 -26.94 -13.44 -20.02
N PHE A 31 -27.52 -12.32 -20.45
CA PHE A 31 -28.95 -12.22 -20.69
C PHE A 31 -29.28 -12.84 -22.04
N GLN A 32 -30.00 -13.96 -22.02
CA GLN A 32 -30.47 -14.63 -23.23
C GLN A 32 -31.99 -14.77 -23.17
N ILE A 33 -32.61 -14.79 -24.34
CA ILE A 33 -34.05 -15.00 -24.48
C ILE A 33 -34.35 -16.44 -24.09
N ASN A 34 -35.18 -16.63 -23.09
CA ASN A 34 -35.65 -17.95 -22.68
C ASN A 34 -37.09 -18.12 -23.16
N TYR A 35 -37.30 -19.03 -24.11
CA TYR A 35 -38.56 -19.48 -24.72
C TYR A 35 -39.73 -18.48 -24.79
N MET A 36 -40.18 -18.20 -26.02
CA MET A 36 -41.51 -17.64 -26.26
C MET A 36 -42.57 -18.56 -25.67
N ASP A 37 -43.28 -18.08 -24.65
CA ASP A 37 -44.58 -18.62 -24.25
C ASP A 37 -45.50 -18.62 -25.51
N PRO A 38 -46.48 -19.53 -25.67
CA PRO A 38 -47.47 -19.52 -26.76
C PRO A 38 -48.09 -18.16 -27.12
N TYR A 39 -47.99 -17.15 -26.25
CA TYR A 39 -48.43 -15.77 -26.47
C TYR A 39 -47.36 -14.83 -27.05
N GLY A 40 -46.17 -15.34 -27.38
CA GLY A 40 -45.10 -14.59 -28.04
C GLY A 40 -44.37 -13.59 -27.15
N GLN A 41 -44.44 -13.74 -25.82
CA GLN A 41 -43.68 -12.88 -24.90
C GLN A 41 -42.23 -13.34 -24.81
N GLU A 42 -41.30 -12.39 -24.89
CA GLU A 42 -39.87 -12.63 -24.70
C GLU A 42 -39.49 -12.39 -23.24
N ASP A 43 -39.08 -13.46 -22.55
CA ASP A 43 -38.51 -13.36 -21.20
C ASP A 43 -36.98 -13.42 -21.28
N TYR A 44 -36.32 -12.36 -20.79
CA TYR A 44 -34.87 -12.37 -20.62
C TYR A 44 -34.51 -13.04 -19.30
N LYS A 45 -33.69 -14.10 -19.36
CA LYS A 45 -33.13 -14.73 -18.17
C LYS A 45 -31.62 -14.62 -18.16
N PHE A 46 -31.08 -14.46 -16.96
CA PHE A 46 -29.64 -14.42 -16.73
C PHE A 46 -29.09 -15.84 -16.60
N TYR A 47 -28.13 -16.19 -17.45
CA TYR A 47 -27.47 -17.49 -17.45
C TYR A 47 -26.11 -17.39 -16.76
N TRP A 48 -26.03 -17.93 -15.54
CA TRP A 48 -24.79 -17.97 -14.76
C TRP A 48 -23.66 -18.71 -15.47
N SER A 49 -23.97 -19.76 -16.24
CA SER A 49 -22.97 -20.51 -17.02
C SER A 49 -22.28 -19.62 -18.06
N SER A 50 -23.05 -18.82 -18.80
CA SER A 50 -22.53 -17.86 -19.79
C SER A 50 -21.67 -16.79 -19.13
N PHE A 51 -22.13 -16.26 -17.98
CA PHE A 51 -21.37 -15.27 -17.22
C PHE A 51 -20.03 -15.84 -16.74
N LEU A 52 -20.06 -16.99 -16.07
CA LEU A 52 -18.87 -17.63 -15.50
C LEU A 52 -17.91 -18.15 -16.56
N TYR A 53 -18.36 -18.35 -17.80
CA TYR A 53 -17.48 -18.66 -18.93
C TYR A 53 -16.76 -17.42 -19.46
N LEU A 54 -17.48 -16.30 -19.61
CA LEU A 54 -16.95 -15.07 -20.22
C LEU A 54 -16.18 -14.18 -19.23
N PHE A 55 -16.58 -14.14 -17.96
CA PHE A 55 -15.99 -13.27 -16.96
C PHE A 55 -14.50 -13.57 -16.67
N PRO A 56 -14.08 -14.84 -16.49
CA PRO A 56 -12.67 -15.14 -16.21
C PRO A 56 -11.74 -14.78 -17.36
N THR A 57 -12.20 -14.84 -18.61
CA THR A 57 -11.37 -14.47 -19.77
C THR A 57 -11.09 -12.98 -19.78
N ALA A 58 -12.10 -12.15 -19.51
CA ALA A 58 -11.94 -10.70 -19.33
C ALA A 58 -10.95 -10.35 -18.20
N LEU A 59 -11.07 -11.02 -17.05
CA LEU A 59 -10.14 -10.85 -15.94
C LEU A 59 -8.70 -11.23 -16.33
N LEU A 60 -8.53 -12.35 -17.03
CA LEU A 60 -7.23 -12.85 -17.43
C LEU A 60 -6.54 -11.91 -18.41
N TYR A 61 -7.23 -11.44 -19.45
CA TYR A 61 -6.67 -10.48 -20.41
C TYR A 61 -6.29 -9.13 -19.78
N GLY A 62 -7.14 -8.63 -18.88
CA GLY A 62 -6.85 -7.42 -18.12
C GLY A 62 -5.67 -7.58 -17.17
N SER A 63 -5.60 -8.70 -16.46
CA SER A 63 -4.51 -9.02 -15.53
C SER A 63 -3.18 -9.21 -16.24
N ILE A 64 -3.16 -9.84 -17.42
CA ILE A 64 -1.96 -9.94 -18.26
C ILE A 64 -1.48 -8.54 -18.66
N SER A 65 -2.38 -7.65 -19.08
CA SER A 65 -2.02 -6.28 -19.47
C SER A 65 -1.41 -5.50 -18.30
N ILE A 66 -1.99 -5.64 -17.10
CA ILE A 66 -1.44 -5.07 -15.86
C ILE A 66 -0.08 -5.67 -15.53
N GLY A 67 0.08 -6.99 -15.64
CA GLY A 67 1.35 -7.67 -15.41
C GLY A 67 2.45 -7.19 -16.34
N ILE A 68 2.17 -7.07 -17.64
CA ILE A 68 3.11 -6.53 -18.64
C ILE A 68 3.48 -5.08 -18.30
N SER A 69 2.52 -4.27 -17.87
CA SER A 69 2.77 -2.90 -17.41
C SER A 69 3.79 -2.86 -16.27
N GLU A 70 3.63 -3.71 -15.24
CA GLU A 70 4.57 -3.75 -14.13
C GLU A 70 5.96 -4.23 -14.57
N VAL A 71 6.04 -5.22 -15.47
CA VAL A 71 7.33 -5.66 -16.05
C VAL A 71 8.03 -4.50 -16.77
N ILE A 72 7.31 -3.72 -17.58
CA ILE A 72 7.88 -2.54 -18.28
C ILE A 72 8.37 -1.49 -17.28
N ARG A 73 7.63 -1.26 -16.21
CA ARG A 73 8.02 -0.30 -15.16
C ARG A 73 9.25 -0.76 -14.41
N LEU A 74 9.33 -2.05 -14.06
CA LEU A 74 10.50 -2.65 -13.43
C LEU A 74 11.72 -2.51 -14.35
N LEU A 75 11.57 -2.82 -15.63
CA LEU A 75 12.66 -2.76 -16.60
C LEU A 75 13.20 -1.34 -16.77
N ASP A 76 12.31 -0.34 -16.89
CA ASP A 76 12.72 1.07 -16.99
C ASP A 76 13.37 1.56 -15.68
N SER A 77 12.90 1.09 -14.53
CA SER A 77 13.50 1.42 -13.24
C SER A 77 14.92 0.89 -13.12
N ILE A 78 15.13 -0.39 -13.49
CA ILE A 78 16.46 -1.02 -13.54
C ILE A 78 17.37 -0.26 -14.50
N ASN A 79 16.87 0.06 -15.70
CA ASN A 79 17.64 0.79 -16.71
C ASN A 79 18.05 2.19 -16.25
N ARG A 80 17.20 2.86 -15.47
CA ARG A 80 17.49 4.19 -14.89
C ARG A 80 18.29 4.14 -13.59
N LYS A 81 18.63 2.96 -13.07
CA LYS A 81 19.24 2.75 -11.73
C LYS A 81 18.44 3.42 -10.61
N GLU A 82 17.13 3.61 -10.82
CA GLU A 82 16.20 4.07 -9.79
C GLU A 82 15.62 2.83 -9.13
N LEU A 83 15.52 2.81 -7.80
CA LEU A 83 14.90 1.68 -7.11
C LEU A 83 13.45 1.54 -7.59
N PRO A 84 13.01 0.32 -7.99
CA PRO A 84 11.66 0.10 -8.49
C PRO A 84 10.64 0.49 -7.44
N SER A 85 9.83 1.50 -7.75
CA SER A 85 8.58 1.78 -7.05
C SER A 85 7.58 0.68 -7.44
N ILE A 86 7.76 -0.51 -6.87
CA ILE A 86 6.72 -1.54 -6.86
C ILE A 86 5.50 -0.85 -6.23
N LEU A 87 4.39 -0.80 -6.94
CA LEU A 87 3.16 -0.24 -6.37
C LEU A 87 2.71 -1.18 -5.24
N THR A 88 3.13 -0.88 -4.02
CA THR A 88 2.37 -1.23 -2.84
C THR A 88 1.00 -0.58 -3.05
N VAL A 89 -0.03 -1.42 -3.25
CA VAL A 89 -1.44 -0.99 -3.25
C VAL A 89 -1.71 -0.48 -1.84
N GLY A 90 -1.38 0.78 -1.60
CA GLY A 90 -1.34 1.32 -0.24
C GLY A 90 -0.62 2.64 -0.06
N GLU A 91 -0.17 3.37 -1.08
CA GLU A 91 0.21 4.78 -0.84
C GLU A 91 0.13 5.61 -2.11
N LYS A 92 -0.89 6.48 -2.18
CA LYS A 92 -1.01 7.47 -3.23
C LYS A 92 -1.47 8.79 -2.61
N VAL A 93 -0.57 9.46 -1.90
CA VAL A 93 -0.68 10.91 -1.71
C VAL A 93 0.25 11.59 -2.70
N ARG A 94 -0.38 12.44 -3.51
CA ARG A 94 0.15 13.11 -4.70
C ARG A 94 1.25 14.11 -4.29
N SER A 95 2.42 13.99 -4.90
CA SER A 95 3.37 15.10 -5.03
C SER A 95 3.23 15.70 -6.44
N ASN A 96 2.84 16.98 -6.49
CA ASN A 96 3.27 17.93 -7.52
C ASN A 96 3.11 19.37 -6.97
N GLU A 97 4.26 20.02 -6.82
CA GLU A 97 4.58 21.46 -6.95
C GLU A 97 3.60 22.53 -6.42
N SER A 98 4.01 23.24 -5.38
CA SER A 98 4.59 24.60 -5.53
C SER A 98 5.06 25.10 -4.17
N ILE A 99 6.27 25.65 -4.11
CA ILE A 99 6.74 26.43 -2.97
C ILE A 99 6.02 27.78 -3.05
N PRO A 100 5.30 28.18 -1.99
CA PRO A 100 5.61 29.46 -1.39
C PRO A 100 5.86 29.29 0.12
N MET A 101 7.04 29.77 0.52
CA MET A 101 7.26 30.66 1.65
C MET A 101 6.57 30.30 2.98
N ILE A 102 7.40 29.75 3.88
CA ILE A 102 7.39 29.90 5.35
C ILE A 102 6.02 30.24 5.94
N SER A 103 5.33 29.21 6.44
CA SER A 103 4.34 29.41 7.50
C SER A 103 4.36 28.18 8.40
N ALA A 104 4.60 28.44 9.68
CA ALA A 104 4.61 27.56 10.84
C ALA A 104 4.28 26.09 10.56
N GLU A 105 5.32 25.26 10.63
CA GLU A 105 5.30 23.80 10.63
C GLU A 105 4.28 23.30 11.66
N LYS A 106 3.08 23.00 11.19
CA LYS A 106 2.08 22.26 11.95
C LYS A 106 2.65 20.85 12.07
N GLN A 107 3.28 20.55 13.21
CA GLN A 107 3.74 19.20 13.55
C GLN A 107 2.57 18.23 13.33
N GLU A 108 2.64 17.45 12.25
CA GLU A 108 1.74 16.33 12.04
C GLU A 108 2.12 15.26 13.05
N PHE A 109 1.45 15.27 14.20
CA PHE A 109 1.42 14.12 15.10
C PHE A 109 0.73 13.00 14.35
N TRP A 110 1.51 12.04 13.88
CA TRP A 110 0.97 10.78 13.38
C TRP A 110 0.87 9.81 14.55
N GLU A 111 -0.17 9.00 14.53
CA GLU A 111 -0.41 7.96 15.52
C GLU A 111 0.10 6.63 14.97
N ILE A 112 0.62 5.79 15.87
CA ILE A 112 1.04 4.43 15.54
C ILE A 112 -0.23 3.61 15.35
N SER A 113 -0.27 2.79 14.30
CA SER A 113 -1.42 1.92 14.04
C SER A 113 -1.49 0.79 15.08
N ASP A 114 -2.70 0.35 15.46
CA ASP A 114 -2.91 -0.78 16.39
C ASP A 114 -2.11 -2.03 15.98
N ILE A 115 -1.98 -2.27 14.66
CA ILE A 115 -1.22 -3.40 14.10
C ILE A 115 0.30 -3.24 14.31
N GLU A 116 0.79 -2.02 14.24
CA GLU A 116 2.21 -1.71 14.48
C GLU A 116 2.52 -1.78 15.97
N GLU A 117 1.59 -1.31 16.81
CA GLU A 117 1.68 -1.38 18.26
C GLU A 117 1.73 -2.83 18.75
N GLU A 118 0.85 -3.71 18.26
CA GLU A 118 0.86 -5.15 18.59
C GLU A 118 2.22 -5.79 18.30
N LYS A 119 2.84 -5.45 17.15
CA LYS A 119 4.18 -5.95 16.78
C LYS A 119 5.29 -5.41 17.68
N ILE A 120 5.16 -4.19 18.19
CA ILE A 120 6.12 -3.63 19.16
C ILE A 120 6.02 -4.41 20.48
N TYR A 121 4.80 -4.73 20.93
CA TYR A 121 4.58 -5.59 22.10
C TYR A 121 5.14 -7.00 21.90
N GLU A 122 4.99 -7.59 20.72
CA GLU A 122 5.61 -8.89 20.40
C GLU A 122 7.14 -8.82 20.42
N LEU A 123 7.74 -7.77 19.85
CA LEU A 123 9.20 -7.60 19.78
C LEU A 123 9.84 -7.47 21.17
N PHE A 124 9.13 -6.86 22.11
CA PHE A 124 9.58 -6.64 23.48
C PHE A 124 8.78 -7.43 24.51
N ALA A 125 8.27 -8.61 24.15
CA ALA A 125 7.52 -9.48 25.06
C ALA A 125 8.32 -9.87 26.32
N ASP A 126 9.65 -9.81 26.26
CA ASP A 126 10.58 -10.05 27.37
C ASP A 126 10.79 -8.83 28.28
N LYS A 127 10.17 -7.68 27.99
CA LYS A 127 10.39 -6.40 28.67
C LYS A 127 9.09 -5.66 28.95
N ALA A 128 9.11 -4.78 29.94
CA ALA A 128 8.01 -3.88 30.22
C ALA A 128 8.14 -2.64 29.34
N ILE A 129 7.12 -2.39 28.51
CA ILE A 129 7.00 -1.14 27.76
C ILE A 129 6.36 -0.09 28.67
N LEU A 130 7.09 0.98 28.95
CA LEU A 130 6.61 2.09 29.77
C LEU A 130 5.93 3.18 28.94
N GLU A 131 6.46 3.43 27.75
CA GLU A 131 5.98 4.51 26.87
C GLU A 131 6.37 4.20 25.42
N ILE A 132 5.44 4.48 24.50
CA ILE A 132 5.66 4.46 23.05
C ILE A 132 5.34 5.87 22.54
N THR A 133 6.34 6.55 22.00
CA THR A 133 6.20 7.92 21.48
C THR A 133 6.54 7.96 19.99
N PRO A 134 5.61 8.36 19.10
CA PRO A 134 5.93 8.57 17.70
C PRO A 134 6.88 9.76 17.53
N TYR A 135 7.92 9.60 16.71
CA TYR A 135 8.82 10.69 16.34
C TYR A 135 8.16 11.60 15.30
N ILE A 136 8.59 12.87 15.16
CA ILE A 136 8.00 13.80 14.16
C ILE A 136 8.04 13.21 12.74
N VAL A 137 9.08 12.44 12.42
CA VAL A 137 9.17 11.78 11.11
C VAL A 137 8.44 10.44 11.14
N LYS A 138 7.45 10.30 10.24
CA LYS A 138 6.66 9.08 10.05
C LYS A 138 7.56 7.84 9.91
N GLY A 139 7.15 6.76 10.58
CA GLY A 139 7.84 5.48 10.54
C GLY A 139 8.98 5.34 11.55
N TYR A 140 9.16 6.28 12.48
CA TYR A 140 10.10 6.14 13.59
C TYR A 140 9.39 6.31 14.92
N CYS A 141 9.57 5.36 15.85
CA CYS A 141 9.05 5.53 17.20
C CYS A 141 10.14 5.33 18.24
N VAL A 142 9.94 5.99 19.38
CA VAL A 142 10.79 5.89 20.56
C VAL A 142 10.04 5.05 21.58
N VAL A 143 10.67 3.99 22.04
CA VAL A 143 10.09 3.08 23.03
C VAL A 143 10.95 3.11 24.28
N LYS A 144 10.32 3.43 25.41
CA LYS A 144 10.93 3.38 26.72
C LYS A 144 10.65 2.02 27.34
N LEU A 145 11.72 1.28 27.60
CA LEU A 145 11.66 -0.10 28.06
C LEU A 145 12.28 -0.22 29.45
N GLN A 146 11.78 -1.20 30.20
CA GLN A 146 12.34 -1.63 31.47
C GLN A 146 12.45 -3.16 31.50
N ASP A 147 13.61 -3.68 31.85
CA ASP A 147 13.81 -5.13 31.94
C ASP A 147 13.09 -5.68 33.17
N TYR A 148 12.33 -6.77 33.02
CA TYR A 148 11.65 -7.44 34.15
C TYR A 148 12.65 -8.06 35.13
N ASN A 149 13.78 -8.57 34.62
CA ASN A 149 14.79 -9.32 35.38
C ASN A 149 16.13 -8.57 35.53
N GLY A 150 16.20 -7.31 35.10
CA GLY A 150 17.41 -6.50 35.07
C GLY A 150 17.42 -5.37 36.12
N PRO A 151 18.48 -4.54 36.18
CA PRO A 151 18.48 -3.33 36.99
C PRO A 151 17.29 -2.43 36.59
N LEU A 152 16.61 -1.82 37.57
CA LEU A 152 15.45 -0.91 37.42
C LEU A 152 15.77 0.41 36.70
N LYS A 153 16.63 0.39 35.68
CA LYS A 153 17.01 1.55 34.89
C LYS A 153 16.25 1.49 33.55
N PRO A 154 15.26 2.36 33.33
CA PRO A 154 14.61 2.44 32.04
C PRO A 154 15.63 2.87 30.99
N PHE A 155 15.56 2.26 29.80
CA PHE A 155 16.37 2.64 28.65
C PHE A 155 15.49 2.88 27.43
N VAL A 156 16.00 3.70 26.53
CA VAL A 156 15.27 4.16 25.35
C VAL A 156 15.79 3.44 24.11
N ARG A 157 14.87 2.91 23.31
CA ARG A 157 15.15 2.31 22.00
C ARG A 157 14.42 3.07 20.92
N VAL A 158 15.04 3.16 19.76
CA VAL A 158 14.46 3.81 18.58
C VAL A 158 14.19 2.73 17.56
N LEU A 159 12.93 2.63 17.13
CA LEU A 159 12.48 1.64 16.15
C LEU A 159 12.17 2.32 14.83
N ASP A 160 12.46 1.59 13.75
CA ASP A 160 12.00 1.86 12.39
C ASP A 160 10.78 0.98 12.12
N LEU A 161 9.64 1.62 11.82
CA LEU A 161 8.36 1.00 11.48
C LEU A 161 8.09 1.00 9.98
N ASN A 162 9.02 1.48 9.14
CA ASN A 162 8.83 1.49 7.68
C ASN A 162 8.89 0.09 7.03
N GLY A 163 9.29 -0.93 7.79
CA GLY A 163 9.36 -2.33 7.36
C GLY A 163 8.15 -3.16 7.83
N GLY A 164 8.03 -4.38 7.31
CA GLY A 164 6.95 -5.29 7.73
C GLY A 164 6.96 -5.67 9.22
N ASN A 165 8.14 -5.57 9.87
CA ASN A 165 8.34 -5.77 11.30
C ASN A 165 9.14 -4.59 11.86
N PRO A 166 8.89 -4.17 13.12
CA PRO A 166 9.70 -3.14 13.78
C PRO A 166 11.15 -3.60 13.92
N ILE A 167 12.11 -2.77 13.49
CA ILE A 167 13.55 -3.07 13.61
C ILE A 167 14.23 -1.92 14.35
N GLU A 168 15.17 -2.21 15.24
CA GLU A 168 15.97 -1.15 15.89
C GLU A 168 16.80 -0.39 14.84
N VAL A 169 16.74 0.96 14.89
CA VAL A 169 17.47 1.81 13.95
C VAL A 169 18.97 1.57 14.06
N GLN A 170 19.57 0.98 13.03
CA GLN A 170 21.01 0.73 12.99
C GLN A 170 21.84 1.98 12.64
N ASN A 171 21.23 2.97 11.99
CA ASN A 171 21.90 4.23 11.66
C ASN A 171 22.11 5.06 12.94
N THR A 172 23.37 5.15 13.37
CA THR A 172 23.77 5.84 14.61
C THR A 172 23.46 7.33 14.61
N ASP A 173 23.52 7.99 13.45
CA ASP A 173 23.31 9.44 13.34
C ASP A 173 21.83 9.78 13.48
N ARG A 174 20.97 9.02 12.79
CA ARG A 174 19.50 9.13 12.95
C ARG A 174 19.06 8.77 14.36
N ARG A 175 19.62 7.71 14.94
CA ARG A 175 19.31 7.30 16.31
C ARG A 175 19.63 8.41 17.32
N LYS A 176 20.79 9.07 17.21
CA LYS A 176 21.15 10.20 18.08
C LYS A 176 20.18 11.36 17.93
N GLN A 177 19.86 11.74 16.70
CA GLN A 177 18.92 12.84 16.43
C GLN A 177 17.54 12.60 17.05
N ILE A 178 17.02 11.37 16.96
CA ILE A 178 15.71 11.00 17.51
C ILE A 178 15.75 10.99 19.05
N ILE A 179 16.84 10.49 19.64
CA ILE A 179 17.01 10.49 21.11
C ILE A 179 17.16 11.92 21.64
N GLU A 180 17.89 12.80 20.95
CA GLU A 180 18.01 14.21 21.31
C GLU A 180 16.67 14.94 21.24
N TRP A 181 15.82 14.58 20.28
CA TRP A 181 14.46 15.10 20.22
C TRP A 181 13.60 14.61 21.40
N TYR A 182 13.67 13.34 21.75
CA TYR A 182 12.87 12.76 22.84
C TYR A 182 13.27 13.30 24.24
N ASN A 183 14.53 13.69 24.41
CA ASN A 183 15.02 14.23 25.69
C ASN A 183 14.84 15.76 25.84
N LYS A 184 14.31 16.45 24.82
CA LYS A 184 13.99 17.88 24.90
C LYS A 184 12.61 18.10 25.50
#